data_AF-A0A0U2IQU4-F1
#
_entry.id   AF-A0A0U2IQU4-F1
#
_cell.length_a   1.000
_cell.length_b   1.000
_cell.length_c   1.000
_cell.angle_alpha   90.00
_cell.angle_beta   90.00
_cell.angle_gamma   90.00
#
_symmetry.space_group_name_H-M   'P 1'
#
loop_
_entity.id
_entity.type
_entity.pdbx_description
1 polymer ?
#
loop_
_entity_poly.entity_id
_entity_poly.type
_entity_poly.pdbx_seq_one_letter_code
_entity_poly.pdbx_strand_id
1 'polypeptide(L)'
;MRYRTTAILLSVIIALAATTGCNYVRRVQDSDLDYGSRQKGDPKTIGSKMYGSTTNDPRQHDNRYFEYSRALSSEVAKLNGVATSVVMLTDKNAYVGLVLDWTAVGTLRSGGRASREQNNTGMNEGVYNADTGSSYWDNRKMVTPYNSYFSVNDLNQISGELKQSVAVIVRRLAPAVEEVHISANMDFVNELVEYAKESWAGRPLEPYTEDFNRLVKYQFAGVGDVPAPLQRIKERRAAGADKPSIPPQEEKTRPSEAQRAAGAQRSSAPDTLIRTGQQQYK
;
A
#
# COMPACT_ATOMS: atom_id res chain seq x y z
N MET A 1 -30.30 -52.60 41.74
CA MET A 1 -29.75 -52.59 40.35
C MET A 1 -29.88 -51.25 39.63
N ARG A 2 -30.91 -50.42 39.87
CA ARG A 2 -31.15 -49.18 39.13
C ARG A 2 -30.07 -48.09 39.23
N TYR A 3 -29.33 -48.01 40.34
CA TYR A 3 -28.24 -47.03 40.52
C TYR A 3 -26.94 -47.37 39.76
N ARG A 4 -26.70 -48.66 39.45
CA ARG A 4 -25.48 -49.07 38.73
C ARG A 4 -25.62 -48.77 37.23
N THR A 5 -26.82 -48.95 36.68
CA THR A 5 -27.12 -48.62 35.27
C THR A 5 -27.14 -47.12 35.01
N THR A 6 -27.64 -46.30 35.94
CA THR A 6 -27.61 -44.82 35.80
C THR A 6 -26.19 -44.26 35.92
N ALA A 7 -25.35 -44.81 36.80
CA ALA A 7 -23.94 -44.40 36.92
C ALA A 7 -23.11 -44.73 35.66
N ILE A 8 -23.38 -45.87 35.01
CA ILE A 8 -22.72 -46.26 33.76
C ILE A 8 -23.18 -45.39 32.57
N LEU A 9 -24.47 -45.02 32.52
CA LEU A 9 -24.97 -44.13 31.46
C LEU A 9 -24.41 -42.70 31.60
N LEU A 10 -24.26 -42.19 32.82
CA LEU A 10 -23.68 -40.87 33.08
C LEU A 10 -22.18 -40.81 32.73
N SER A 11 -21.41 -41.86 33.01
CA SER A 11 -19.99 -41.90 32.67
C SER A 11 -19.73 -41.98 31.16
N VAL A 12 -20.60 -42.66 30.41
CA VAL A 12 -20.51 -42.74 28.94
C VAL A 12 -20.81 -41.38 28.29
N ILE A 13 -21.79 -40.62 28.79
CA ILE A 13 -22.13 -39.28 28.28
C ILE A 13 -20.98 -38.29 28.53
N ILE A 14 -20.34 -38.35 29.70
CA ILE A 14 -19.19 -37.49 30.03
C ILE A 14 -17.97 -37.85 29.15
N ALA A 15 -17.73 -39.13 28.88
CA ALA A 15 -16.65 -39.57 28.00
C ALA A 15 -16.87 -39.12 26.54
N LEU A 16 -18.10 -39.19 26.03
CA LEU A 16 -18.45 -38.70 24.69
C LEU A 16 -18.26 -37.18 24.58
N ALA A 17 -18.67 -36.40 25.60
CA ALA A 17 -18.49 -34.95 25.62
C ALA A 17 -17.00 -34.52 25.73
N ALA A 18 -16.16 -35.31 26.41
CA ALA A 18 -14.74 -35.00 26.54
C ALA A 18 -13.95 -35.21 25.23
N THR A 19 -14.35 -36.18 24.39
CA THR A 19 -13.67 -36.45 23.11
C THR A 19 -13.98 -35.42 22.02
N THR A 20 -15.15 -34.78 22.04
CA THR A 20 -15.53 -33.73 21.08
C THR A 20 -14.84 -32.38 21.38
N GLY A 21 -14.60 -32.06 22.65
CA GLY A 21 -13.98 -30.79 23.06
C GLY A 21 -12.54 -30.59 22.56
N CYS A 22 -11.68 -31.58 22.72
CA CYS A 22 -10.27 -31.46 22.29
C CYS A 22 -10.10 -31.38 20.77
N ASN A 23 -10.97 -32.05 20.00
CA ASN A 23 -10.89 -32.06 18.54
C ASN A 23 -11.43 -30.75 17.92
N TYR A 24 -12.46 -30.15 18.53
CA TYR A 24 -13.00 -28.85 18.11
C TYR A 24 -11.97 -27.72 18.26
N VAL A 25 -11.30 -27.65 19.42
CA VAL A 25 -10.27 -26.64 19.71
C VAL A 25 -9.16 -26.67 18.65
N ARG A 26 -8.69 -27.86 18.27
CA ARG A 26 -7.65 -28.02 17.26
C ARG A 26 -8.10 -27.61 15.86
N ARG A 27 -9.34 -27.93 15.45
CA ARG A 27 -9.87 -27.48 14.15
C ARG A 27 -9.98 -25.96 14.03
N VAL A 28 -10.39 -25.29 15.11
CA VAL A 28 -10.46 -23.82 15.13
C VAL A 28 -9.06 -23.22 15.08
N GLN A 29 -8.11 -23.80 15.80
CA GLN A 29 -6.70 -23.35 15.82
C GLN A 29 -5.98 -23.53 14.48
N ASP A 30 -6.28 -24.62 13.76
CA ASP A 30 -5.72 -24.88 12.43
C ASP A 30 -6.44 -24.08 11.32
N SER A 31 -7.60 -23.48 11.62
CA SER A 31 -8.35 -22.64 10.69
C SER A 31 -7.81 -21.19 10.63
N ASP A 32 -8.44 -20.37 9.81
CA ASP A 32 -8.22 -18.92 9.72
C ASP A 32 -8.99 -18.13 10.80
N LEU A 33 -9.69 -18.80 11.73
CA LEU A 33 -10.37 -18.15 12.85
C LEU A 33 -9.43 -17.80 14.01
N ASP A 34 -8.22 -18.37 14.06
CA ASP A 34 -7.24 -18.14 15.14
C ASP A 34 -5.84 -17.90 14.59
N TYR A 35 -5.35 -16.68 14.77
CA TYR A 35 -3.99 -16.25 14.42
C TYR A 35 -3.09 -16.04 15.65
N GLY A 36 -3.59 -16.34 16.85
CA GLY A 36 -2.88 -16.10 18.11
C GLY A 36 -2.23 -17.35 18.70
N SER A 37 -2.74 -18.54 18.37
CA SER A 37 -2.16 -19.79 18.88
C SER A 37 -0.90 -20.20 18.10
N ARG A 38 0.19 -20.45 18.82
CA ARG A 38 1.46 -20.93 18.25
C ARG A 38 1.65 -22.40 18.55
N GLN A 39 1.01 -23.25 17.76
CA GLN A 39 1.16 -24.69 17.90
C GLN A 39 2.24 -25.26 16.98
N LYS A 40 2.90 -26.31 17.44
CA LYS A 40 3.86 -27.05 16.64
C LYS A 40 3.13 -27.69 15.45
N GLY A 41 3.45 -27.22 14.24
CA GLY A 41 2.86 -27.72 13.00
C GLY A 41 1.66 -26.92 12.48
N ASP A 42 1.40 -25.72 12.99
CA ASP A 42 0.40 -24.82 12.40
C ASP A 42 0.85 -24.39 10.99
N PRO A 43 0.06 -24.65 9.93
CA PRO A 43 0.35 -24.21 8.56
C PRO A 43 0.72 -22.73 8.43
N LYS A 44 0.20 -21.87 9.30
CA LYS A 44 0.45 -20.42 9.33
C LYS A 44 1.83 -20.04 9.91
N THR A 45 2.53 -21.01 10.50
CA THR A 45 3.89 -20.86 11.05
C THR A 45 4.90 -21.82 10.43
N ILE A 46 4.42 -22.76 9.59
CA ILE A 46 5.29 -23.71 8.88
C ILE A 46 6.01 -22.99 7.74
N GLY A 47 7.34 -23.13 7.73
CA GLY A 47 8.21 -22.67 6.64
C GLY A 47 8.83 -21.31 6.88
N SER A 48 9.51 -20.81 5.85
CA SER A 48 10.14 -19.50 5.89
C SER A 48 9.10 -18.38 5.88
N LYS A 49 9.40 -17.27 6.55
CA LYS A 49 8.60 -16.04 6.51
C LYS A 49 8.43 -15.58 5.06
N MET A 50 7.19 -15.42 4.60
CA MET A 50 6.87 -15.08 3.20
C MET A 50 6.53 -13.59 2.97
N TYR A 51 6.55 -12.78 4.04
CA TYR A 51 6.17 -11.36 4.03
C TYR A 51 7.28 -10.44 4.55
N GLY A 52 7.15 -9.16 4.22
CA GLY A 52 8.06 -8.07 4.57
C GLY A 52 9.34 -8.05 3.72
N SER A 53 10.24 -7.12 4.07
CA SER A 53 11.53 -6.98 3.41
C SER A 53 12.40 -8.22 3.60
N THR A 54 13.02 -8.62 2.52
CA THR A 54 14.03 -9.68 2.39
C THR A 54 15.39 -9.11 1.99
N THR A 55 15.41 -7.89 1.44
CA THR A 55 16.61 -7.13 1.13
C THR A 55 16.81 -5.93 2.06
N ASN A 56 18.02 -5.37 2.06
CA ASN A 56 18.37 -4.11 2.73
C ASN A 56 18.55 -2.97 1.72
N ASP A 57 18.09 -3.13 0.48
CA ASP A 57 18.22 -2.10 -0.57
C ASP A 57 17.31 -0.90 -0.26
N PRO A 58 17.85 0.33 -0.12
CA PRO A 58 17.06 1.54 0.04
C PRO A 58 16.06 1.79 -1.11
N ARG A 59 16.32 1.21 -2.28
CA ARG A 59 15.47 1.31 -3.48
C ARG A 59 14.47 0.16 -3.62
N GLN A 60 14.33 -0.71 -2.61
CA GLN A 60 13.36 -1.82 -2.66
C GLN A 60 11.92 -1.36 -2.91
N HIS A 61 11.59 -0.11 -2.60
CA HIS A 61 10.27 0.49 -2.84
C HIS A 61 10.19 1.42 -4.06
N ASP A 62 11.25 1.51 -4.87
CA ASP A 62 11.22 2.24 -6.15
C ASP A 62 10.60 1.36 -7.24
N ASN A 63 9.30 1.50 -7.45
CA ASN A 63 8.57 0.72 -8.44
C ASN A 63 8.47 1.47 -9.77
N ARG A 64 8.54 0.73 -10.88
CA ARG A 64 8.40 1.30 -12.23
C ARG A 64 6.95 1.56 -12.62
N TYR A 65 6.05 0.70 -12.16
CA TYR A 65 4.61 0.82 -12.33
C TYR A 65 3.92 0.16 -11.14
N PHE A 66 2.63 0.42 -10.98
CA PHE A 66 1.79 -0.32 -10.06
C PHE A 66 0.38 -0.47 -10.63
N GLU A 67 -0.29 -1.53 -10.24
CA GLU A 67 -1.64 -1.85 -10.67
C GLU A 67 -2.48 -2.38 -9.50
N TYR A 68 -3.78 -2.10 -9.54
CA TYR A 68 -4.72 -2.68 -8.60
C TYR A 68 -5.09 -4.11 -9.02
N SER A 69 -4.91 -5.07 -8.11
CA SER A 69 -5.30 -6.45 -8.34
C SER A 69 -6.62 -6.78 -7.64
N ARG A 70 -7.72 -6.77 -8.41
CA ARG A 70 -9.05 -7.17 -7.92
C ARG A 70 -9.07 -8.62 -7.44
N ALA A 71 -8.42 -9.52 -8.17
CA ALA A 71 -8.38 -10.94 -7.84
C ALA A 71 -7.70 -11.17 -6.49
N LEU A 72 -6.50 -10.63 -6.29
CA LEU A 72 -5.79 -10.75 -5.02
C LEU A 72 -6.56 -10.11 -3.87
N SER A 73 -7.09 -8.90 -4.09
CA SER A 73 -7.88 -8.18 -3.07
C SER A 73 -9.10 -9.00 -2.64
N SER A 74 -9.78 -9.64 -3.59
CA SER A 74 -10.94 -10.49 -3.30
C SER A 74 -10.56 -11.78 -2.58
N GLU A 75 -9.44 -12.41 -2.94
CA GLU A 75 -9.02 -13.66 -2.31
C GLU A 75 -8.48 -13.43 -0.89
N VAL A 76 -7.76 -12.34 -0.66
CA VAL A 76 -7.28 -11.95 0.68
C VAL A 76 -8.44 -11.59 1.59
N ALA A 77 -9.47 -10.89 1.07
CA ALA A 77 -10.66 -10.54 1.85
C ALA A 77 -11.56 -11.73 2.24
N LYS A 78 -11.28 -12.95 1.75
CA LYS A 78 -12.00 -14.17 2.20
C LYS A 78 -11.45 -14.73 3.51
N LEU A 79 -10.28 -14.26 3.96
CA LEU A 79 -9.73 -14.68 5.24
C LEU A 79 -10.62 -14.18 6.37
N ASN A 80 -10.97 -15.06 7.30
CA ASN A 80 -11.57 -14.62 8.55
C ASN A 80 -10.65 -13.62 9.26
N GLY A 81 -11.21 -12.60 9.91
CA GLY A 81 -10.48 -11.48 10.50
C GLY A 81 -10.17 -10.33 9.53
N VAL A 82 -10.50 -10.46 8.24
CA VAL A 82 -10.27 -9.45 7.20
C VAL A 82 -11.61 -9.03 6.59
N ALA A 83 -12.10 -7.83 6.94
CA ALA A 83 -13.31 -7.27 6.35
C ALA A 83 -13.14 -6.94 4.87
N THR A 84 -11.99 -6.38 4.50
CA THR A 84 -11.64 -6.09 3.12
C THR A 84 -10.13 -5.99 2.94
N SER A 85 -9.68 -6.03 1.70
CA SER A 85 -8.30 -5.73 1.38
C SER A 85 -8.17 -4.99 0.05
N VAL A 86 -7.08 -4.25 -0.07
CA VAL A 86 -6.66 -3.61 -1.32
C VAL A 86 -5.23 -4.04 -1.61
N VAL A 87 -5.02 -4.74 -2.72
CA VAL A 87 -3.72 -5.24 -3.15
C VAL A 87 -3.26 -4.50 -4.39
N MET A 88 -2.10 -3.85 -4.27
CA MET A 88 -1.38 -3.25 -5.39
C MET A 88 -0.19 -4.13 -5.76
N LEU A 89 -0.12 -4.52 -7.03
CA LEU A 89 1.02 -5.22 -7.60
C LEU A 89 1.94 -4.22 -8.29
N THR A 90 3.23 -4.47 -8.26
CA THR A 90 4.23 -3.67 -8.98
C THR A 90 5.10 -4.53 -9.87
N ASP A 91 6.16 -3.95 -10.43
CA ASP A 91 7.19 -4.66 -11.19
C ASP A 91 7.96 -5.69 -10.36
N LYS A 92 7.94 -5.58 -9.02
CA LYS A 92 8.71 -6.45 -8.10
C LYS A 92 7.95 -6.90 -6.85
N ASN A 93 7.12 -6.03 -6.28
CA ASN A 93 6.57 -6.21 -4.94
C ASN A 93 5.04 -6.19 -4.96
N ALA A 94 4.45 -6.75 -3.91
CA ALA A 94 3.03 -6.59 -3.60
C ALA A 94 2.86 -5.75 -2.33
N TYR A 95 1.96 -4.78 -2.39
CA TYR A 95 1.59 -3.94 -1.25
C TYR A 95 0.13 -4.20 -0.91
N VAL A 96 -0.13 -4.60 0.32
CA VAL A 96 -1.44 -5.04 0.80
C VAL A 96 -1.89 -4.12 1.92
N GLY A 97 -3.00 -3.43 1.68
CA GLY A 97 -3.79 -2.76 2.71
C GLY A 97 -4.86 -3.71 3.23
N LEU A 98 -4.89 -3.94 4.54
CA LEU A 98 -5.90 -4.75 5.21
C LEU A 98 -6.84 -3.87 6.03
N VAL A 99 -8.11 -4.20 5.99
CA VAL A 99 -9.09 -3.74 6.98
C VAL A 99 -9.53 -4.95 7.77
N LEU A 100 -9.30 -4.91 9.07
CA LEU A 100 -9.58 -6.06 9.93
C LEU A 100 -11.00 -5.99 10.50
N ASP A 101 -11.52 -7.15 10.89
CA ASP A 101 -12.74 -7.28 11.67
C ASP A 101 -12.56 -8.21 12.88
N TRP A 102 -13.64 -8.41 13.63
CA TRP A 102 -13.68 -9.27 14.83
C TRP A 102 -13.97 -10.75 14.53
N THR A 103 -13.97 -11.18 13.27
CA THR A 103 -14.37 -12.55 12.93
C THR A 103 -13.28 -13.59 13.21
N ALA A 104 -12.03 -13.16 13.45
CA ALA A 104 -10.94 -14.01 13.91
C ALA A 104 -10.26 -13.46 15.16
N VAL A 105 -9.72 -14.36 15.98
CA VAL A 105 -8.91 -14.01 17.16
C VAL A 105 -7.43 -13.94 16.80
N GLY A 106 -6.66 -13.14 17.55
CA GLY A 106 -5.21 -13.07 17.40
C GLY A 106 -4.73 -12.38 16.12
N THR A 107 -5.57 -11.58 15.45
CA THR A 107 -5.17 -10.73 14.31
C THR A 107 -4.11 -9.68 14.71
N LEU A 108 -3.99 -9.39 16.03
CA LEU A 108 -2.97 -8.54 16.63
C LEU A 108 -1.99 -9.34 17.48
N ARG A 109 -0.71 -8.93 17.52
CA ARG A 109 0.33 -9.52 18.38
C ARG A 109 0.18 -9.18 19.85
N SER A 110 -0.36 -8.00 20.17
CA SER A 110 -0.58 -7.57 21.55
C SER A 110 -2.02 -7.10 21.75
N GLY A 111 -2.64 -7.59 22.82
CA GLY A 111 -3.95 -7.13 23.26
C GLY A 111 -3.82 -5.97 24.24
N GLY A 112 -4.79 -5.06 24.25
CA GLY A 112 -4.86 -3.97 25.22
C GLY A 112 -5.55 -2.73 24.66
N ARG A 113 -5.89 -1.77 25.54
CA ARG A 113 -6.44 -0.47 25.10
C ARG A 113 -5.43 0.34 24.27
N ALA A 114 -4.13 0.12 24.47
CA ALA A 114 -3.07 0.83 23.76
C ALA A 114 -2.87 0.37 22.29
N SER A 115 -3.34 -0.82 21.92
CA SER A 115 -3.33 -1.31 20.53
C SER A 115 -4.65 -1.04 19.79
N ARG A 116 -5.62 -0.42 20.47
CA ARG A 116 -6.92 -0.04 19.88
C ARG A 116 -6.90 1.42 19.49
N GLU A 117 -7.02 1.67 18.20
CA GLU A 117 -7.14 3.03 17.63
C GLU A 117 -8.58 3.48 17.49
N GLN A 118 -9.53 2.55 17.62
CA GLN A 118 -10.94 2.83 17.47
C GLN A 118 -11.46 3.55 18.71
N ASN A 119 -11.94 4.78 18.51
CA ASN A 119 -12.62 5.57 19.51
C ASN A 119 -14.11 5.65 19.19
N ASN A 120 -14.87 4.64 19.62
CA ASN A 120 -16.32 4.58 19.42
C ASN A 120 -17.12 5.24 20.55
N THR A 121 -16.50 6.09 21.40
CA THR A 121 -17.20 6.73 22.54
C THR A 121 -18.32 7.67 22.09
N GLY A 122 -18.19 8.30 20.91
CA GLY A 122 -19.19 9.19 20.33
C GLY A 122 -20.55 8.53 20.08
N MET A 123 -20.58 7.20 19.92
CA MET A 123 -21.82 6.45 19.69
C MET A 123 -22.80 6.54 20.87
N ASN A 124 -22.30 6.69 22.10
CA ASN A 124 -23.14 6.90 23.30
C ASN A 124 -23.67 8.34 23.42
N GLU A 125 -23.03 9.28 22.71
CA GLU A 125 -23.36 10.72 22.72
C GLU A 125 -24.15 11.14 21.46
N GLY A 126 -24.50 10.18 20.58
CA GLY A 126 -25.27 10.44 19.36
C GLY A 126 -24.47 11.13 18.25
N VAL A 127 -23.13 11.09 18.33
CA VAL A 127 -22.23 11.71 17.36
C VAL A 127 -21.34 10.66 16.71
N TYR A 128 -21.08 10.83 15.41
CA TYR A 128 -20.28 9.89 14.64
C TYR A 128 -18.77 10.12 14.84
N ASN A 129 -18.33 11.37 14.99
CA ASN A 129 -16.96 11.72 15.28
C ASN A 129 -16.89 12.37 16.67
N ALA A 130 -16.32 11.66 17.64
CA ALA A 130 -16.22 12.12 19.03
C ALA A 130 -15.28 13.32 19.21
N ASP A 131 -14.29 13.49 18.33
CA ASP A 131 -13.29 14.57 18.46
C ASP A 131 -13.80 15.90 17.90
N THR A 132 -14.78 15.86 16.99
CA THR A 132 -15.37 17.06 16.35
C THR A 132 -16.83 17.29 16.73
N GLY A 133 -17.49 16.32 17.38
CA GLY A 133 -18.93 16.36 17.70
C GLY A 133 -19.83 16.22 16.47
N SER A 134 -19.30 15.87 15.30
CA SER A 134 -20.10 15.71 14.08
C SER A 134 -20.99 14.48 14.16
N SER A 135 -22.29 14.65 13.93
CA SER A 135 -23.26 13.56 13.75
C SER A 135 -23.22 12.94 12.34
N TYR A 136 -22.48 13.55 11.40
CA TYR A 136 -22.39 13.11 10.02
C TYR A 136 -21.14 12.25 9.78
N TRP A 137 -21.32 11.13 9.08
CA TRP A 137 -20.24 10.30 8.56
C TRP A 137 -19.59 10.97 7.34
N ASP A 138 -18.25 11.10 7.35
CA ASP A 138 -17.48 11.45 6.15
C ASP A 138 -17.22 10.19 5.30
N ASN A 139 -18.01 10.03 4.23
CA ASN A 139 -17.92 8.90 3.30
C ASN A 139 -16.67 8.94 2.40
N ARG A 140 -15.80 9.97 2.53
CA ARG A 140 -14.58 10.08 1.73
C ARG A 140 -13.49 9.11 2.18
N LYS A 141 -13.49 8.70 3.45
CA LYS A 141 -12.55 7.73 4.02
C LYS A 141 -13.24 6.41 4.33
N MET A 142 -12.62 5.31 3.92
CA MET A 142 -13.13 3.96 4.17
C MET A 142 -12.88 3.51 5.62
N VAL A 143 -11.70 3.82 6.15
CA VAL A 143 -11.29 3.48 7.51
C VAL A 143 -11.13 4.77 8.30
N THR A 144 -11.81 4.88 9.43
CA THR A 144 -11.69 6.02 10.34
C THR A 144 -11.62 5.51 11.78
N PRO A 145 -11.08 6.31 12.72
CA PRO A 145 -11.08 5.93 14.13
C PRO A 145 -12.47 5.68 14.74
N TYR A 146 -13.54 6.10 14.06
CA TYR A 146 -14.90 6.11 14.62
C TYR A 146 -15.85 5.09 13.98
N ASN A 147 -15.37 4.28 13.03
CA ASN A 147 -16.16 3.22 12.43
C ASN A 147 -15.79 1.83 13.01
N SER A 148 -16.57 0.81 12.67
CA SER A 148 -16.37 -0.55 13.21
C SER A 148 -15.24 -1.33 12.55
N TYR A 149 -14.50 -0.70 11.63
CA TYR A 149 -13.38 -1.33 10.95
C TYR A 149 -12.09 -1.19 11.77
N PHE A 150 -11.35 -2.29 11.90
CA PHE A 150 -10.12 -2.29 12.68
C PHE A 150 -8.92 -1.92 11.81
N SER A 151 -8.28 -0.81 12.17
CA SER A 151 -6.95 -0.40 11.71
C SER A 151 -5.89 -0.72 12.75
N VAL A 152 -4.65 -0.78 12.27
CA VAL A 152 -3.45 -0.97 13.08
C VAL A 152 -2.36 -0.04 12.54
N ASN A 153 -2.00 1.00 13.29
CA ASN A 153 -1.01 2.00 12.90
C ASN A 153 0.39 1.39 12.82
N ASP A 154 0.79 0.62 13.84
CA ASP A 154 2.09 -0.03 13.88
C ASP A 154 2.06 -1.35 13.12
N LEU A 155 2.82 -1.41 12.03
CA LEU A 155 3.02 -2.61 11.22
C LEU A 155 3.40 -3.82 12.07
N ASN A 156 4.14 -3.62 13.16
CA ASN A 156 4.59 -4.70 14.02
C ASN A 156 3.49 -5.27 14.90
N GLN A 157 2.32 -4.62 15.00
CA GLN A 157 1.21 -5.10 15.83
C GLN A 157 0.27 -6.06 15.11
N ILE A 158 0.32 -6.16 13.78
CA ILE A 158 -0.41 -7.20 13.04
C ILE A 158 0.29 -8.55 13.30
N SER A 159 -0.49 -9.60 13.58
CA SER A 159 0.06 -10.94 13.86
C SER A 159 0.87 -11.50 12.69
N GLY A 160 1.92 -12.25 13.01
CA GLY A 160 2.78 -12.83 11.98
C GLY A 160 2.04 -13.90 11.20
N GLU A 161 1.14 -14.61 11.86
CA GLU A 161 0.30 -15.68 11.36
C GLU A 161 -0.71 -15.15 10.34
N LEU A 162 -1.34 -13.98 10.61
CA LEU A 162 -2.18 -13.30 9.63
C LEU A 162 -1.36 -12.83 8.43
N LYS A 163 -0.22 -12.17 8.65
CA LYS A 163 0.67 -11.73 7.57
C LYS A 163 1.16 -12.89 6.70
N GLN A 164 1.48 -14.02 7.32
CA GLN A 164 1.91 -15.22 6.62
C GLN A 164 0.77 -15.77 5.75
N SER A 165 -0.44 -15.87 6.30
CA SER A 165 -1.62 -16.36 5.57
C SER A 165 -1.91 -15.50 4.33
N VAL A 166 -1.86 -14.18 4.48
CA VAL A 166 -1.99 -13.22 3.38
C VAL A 166 -0.88 -13.42 2.34
N ALA A 167 0.37 -13.51 2.76
CA ALA A 167 1.49 -13.67 1.84
C ALA A 167 1.49 -15.01 1.07
N VAL A 168 0.99 -16.09 1.70
CA VAL A 168 0.78 -17.37 1.02
C VAL A 168 -0.23 -17.23 -0.11
N ILE A 169 -1.35 -16.53 0.11
CA ILE A 169 -2.35 -16.26 -0.95
C ILE A 169 -1.72 -15.42 -2.06
N VAL A 170 -1.05 -14.32 -1.71
CA VAL A 170 -0.43 -13.41 -2.68
C VAL A 170 0.57 -14.15 -3.57
N ARG A 171 1.52 -14.88 -2.97
CA ARG A 171 2.55 -15.61 -3.73
C ARG A 171 2.01 -16.78 -4.53
N ARG A 172 0.89 -17.38 -4.11
CA ARG A 172 0.21 -18.44 -4.89
C ARG A 172 -0.35 -17.90 -6.20
N LEU A 173 -0.94 -16.70 -6.17
CA LEU A 173 -1.62 -16.09 -7.32
C LEU A 173 -0.70 -15.17 -8.14
N ALA A 174 0.35 -14.62 -7.52
CA ALA A 174 1.36 -13.78 -8.13
C ALA A 174 2.77 -14.29 -7.73
N PRO A 175 3.24 -15.42 -8.31
CA PRO A 175 4.51 -16.03 -7.93
C PRO A 175 5.74 -15.21 -8.31
N ALA A 176 5.60 -14.23 -9.20
CA ALA A 176 6.67 -13.31 -9.60
C ALA A 176 7.01 -12.26 -8.53
N VAL A 177 6.15 -12.10 -7.50
CA VAL A 177 6.36 -11.12 -6.44
C VAL A 177 7.55 -11.51 -5.56
N GLU A 178 8.50 -10.60 -5.42
CA GLU A 178 9.69 -10.74 -4.58
C GLU A 178 9.33 -10.54 -3.10
N GLU A 179 8.67 -9.44 -2.75
CA GLU A 179 8.31 -9.10 -1.37
C GLU A 179 6.81 -8.77 -1.23
N VAL A 180 6.22 -9.17 -0.10
CA VAL A 180 4.83 -8.87 0.24
C VAL A 180 4.79 -7.97 1.47
N HIS A 181 4.45 -6.69 1.26
CA HIS A 181 4.39 -5.66 2.28
C HIS A 181 2.94 -5.48 2.74
N ILE A 182 2.68 -5.65 4.03
CA ILE A 182 1.32 -5.73 4.57
C ILE A 182 1.14 -4.70 5.69
N SER A 183 0.14 -3.85 5.54
CA SER A 183 -0.24 -2.83 6.52
C SER A 183 -1.76 -2.84 6.75
N ALA A 184 -2.17 -2.54 7.97
CA ALA A 184 -3.56 -2.23 8.32
C ALA A 184 -3.69 -0.77 8.82
N ASN A 185 -2.70 0.07 8.53
CA ASN A 185 -2.71 1.48 8.88
C ASN A 185 -3.82 2.20 8.09
N MET A 186 -4.65 2.98 8.79
CA MET A 186 -5.83 3.61 8.18
C MET A 186 -5.48 4.58 7.06
N ASP A 187 -4.41 5.38 7.20
CA ASP A 187 -4.02 6.37 6.20
C ASP A 187 -3.50 5.67 4.95
N PHE A 188 -2.64 4.67 5.13
CA PHE A 188 -2.16 3.85 4.02
C PHE A 188 -3.30 3.15 3.27
N VAL A 189 -4.22 2.50 3.99
CA VAL A 189 -5.34 1.79 3.38
C VAL A 189 -6.27 2.75 2.64
N ASN A 190 -6.59 3.91 3.23
CA ASN A 190 -7.42 4.91 2.57
C ASN A 190 -6.77 5.42 1.27
N GLU A 191 -5.46 5.66 1.27
CA GLU A 191 -4.75 6.05 0.04
C GLU A 191 -4.77 4.93 -1.02
N LEU A 192 -4.57 3.66 -0.62
CA LEU A 192 -4.70 2.54 -1.55
C LEU A 192 -6.11 2.45 -2.16
N VAL A 193 -7.15 2.72 -1.38
CA VAL A 193 -8.53 2.77 -1.89
C VAL A 193 -8.69 3.89 -2.92
N GLU A 194 -8.08 5.07 -2.72
CA GLU A 194 -8.13 6.15 -3.72
C GLU A 194 -7.46 5.75 -5.03
N TYR A 195 -6.30 5.10 -4.99
CA TYR A 195 -5.69 4.53 -6.19
C TYR A 195 -6.57 3.45 -6.84
N ALA A 196 -7.18 2.57 -6.04
CA ALA A 196 -8.06 1.54 -6.56
C ALA A 196 -9.29 2.13 -7.28
N LYS A 197 -9.86 3.24 -6.76
CA LYS A 197 -10.95 3.97 -7.42
C LYS A 197 -10.57 4.52 -8.80
N GLU A 198 -9.32 4.97 -8.97
CA GLU A 198 -8.83 5.39 -10.29
C GLU A 198 -8.84 4.21 -11.28
N SER A 199 -8.32 3.05 -10.85
CA SER A 199 -8.33 1.82 -11.65
C SER A 199 -9.75 1.34 -11.97
N TRP A 200 -10.68 1.38 -11.02
CA TRP A 200 -12.09 1.02 -11.23
C TRP A 200 -12.78 1.94 -12.23
N ALA A 201 -12.37 3.21 -12.29
CA ALA A 201 -12.85 4.16 -13.26
C ALA A 201 -12.13 4.07 -14.62
N GLY A 202 -11.24 3.08 -14.81
CA GLY A 202 -10.48 2.87 -16.04
C GLY A 202 -9.41 3.93 -16.30
N ARG A 203 -9.00 4.68 -15.27
CA ARG A 203 -7.96 5.71 -15.41
C ARG A 203 -6.56 5.12 -15.18
N PRO A 204 -5.55 5.57 -15.95
CA PRO A 204 -4.17 5.11 -15.79
C PRO A 204 -3.61 5.50 -14.42
N LEU A 205 -2.85 4.60 -13.81
CA LEU A 205 -2.17 4.80 -12.53
C LEU A 205 -0.73 5.30 -12.69
N GLU A 206 -0.18 5.15 -13.88
CA GLU A 206 1.19 5.53 -14.26
C GLU A 206 1.56 6.96 -13.82
N PRO A 207 0.69 7.99 -13.97
CA PRO A 207 1.01 9.35 -13.54
C PRO A 207 1.25 9.51 -12.03
N TYR A 208 0.84 8.53 -11.23
CA TYR A 208 0.94 8.58 -9.77
C TYR A 208 2.02 7.64 -9.21
N THR A 209 2.84 7.02 -10.07
CA THR A 209 3.86 6.05 -9.64
C THR A 209 4.85 6.64 -8.63
N GLU A 210 5.29 7.88 -8.84
CA GLU A 210 6.21 8.55 -7.90
C GLU A 210 5.54 8.83 -6.55
N ASP A 211 4.27 9.23 -6.56
CA ASP A 211 3.51 9.51 -5.34
C ASP A 211 3.24 8.22 -4.56
N PHE A 212 2.92 7.13 -5.27
CA PHE A 212 2.81 5.80 -4.72
C PHE A 212 4.12 5.32 -4.09
N ASN A 213 5.26 5.49 -4.78
CA ASN A 213 6.58 5.15 -4.26
C ASN A 213 6.92 5.92 -2.97
N ARG A 214 6.55 7.21 -2.89
CA ARG A 214 6.67 8.00 -1.65
C ARG A 214 5.80 7.44 -0.53
N LEU A 215 4.55 7.07 -0.82
CA LEU A 215 3.64 6.45 0.15
C LEU A 215 4.19 5.15 0.73
N VAL A 216 4.64 4.21 -0.12
CA VAL A 216 5.13 2.91 0.36
C VAL A 216 6.47 3.03 1.10
N LYS A 217 7.34 3.96 0.70
CA LYS A 217 8.59 4.26 1.44
C LYS A 217 8.30 4.82 2.83
N TYR A 218 7.39 5.78 2.93
CA TYR A 218 6.98 6.33 4.21
C TYR A 218 6.42 5.24 5.12
N GLN A 219 5.52 4.40 4.59
CA GLN A 219 4.86 3.36 5.37
C GLN A 219 5.79 2.23 5.83
N PHE A 220 6.66 1.71 4.95
CA PHE A 220 7.42 0.48 5.21
C PHE A 220 8.91 0.69 5.49
N ALA A 221 9.51 1.75 4.97
CA ALA A 221 10.90 2.11 5.28
C ALA A 221 11.00 3.17 6.39
N GLY A 222 9.92 3.89 6.71
CA GLY A 222 9.93 4.99 7.67
C GLY A 222 10.78 6.18 7.20
N VAL A 223 10.99 6.31 5.89
CA VAL A 223 11.82 7.35 5.28
C VAL A 223 10.96 8.26 4.41
N GLY A 224 11.22 9.56 4.51
CA GLY A 224 10.59 10.60 3.70
C GLY A 224 9.53 11.41 4.46
N ASP A 225 9.04 12.45 3.80
CA ASP A 225 7.96 13.29 4.31
C ASP A 225 6.61 12.56 4.25
N VAL A 226 5.66 13.01 5.08
CA VAL A 226 4.28 12.51 5.04
C VAL A 226 3.70 12.71 3.64
N PRO A 227 3.31 11.64 2.94
CA PRO A 227 2.83 11.72 1.56
C PRO A 227 1.52 12.52 1.50
N ALA A 228 1.38 13.37 0.48
CA ALA A 228 0.13 14.07 0.24
C ALA A 228 -0.95 13.08 -0.23
N PRO A 229 -2.21 13.21 0.23
CA PRO A 229 -3.32 12.40 -0.26
C PRO A 229 -3.51 12.52 -1.77
N LEU A 230 -3.86 11.43 -2.45
CA LEU A 230 -4.06 11.40 -3.90
C LEU A 230 -5.05 12.47 -4.38
N GLN A 231 -6.13 12.70 -3.61
CA GLN A 231 -7.12 13.73 -3.92
C GLN A 231 -6.48 15.13 -4.01
N ARG A 232 -5.60 15.48 -3.06
CA ARG A 232 -4.91 16.78 -3.08
C ARG A 232 -3.88 16.87 -4.21
N ILE A 233 -3.21 15.77 -4.54
CA ILE A 233 -2.30 15.72 -5.69
C ILE A 233 -3.09 16.00 -6.98
N LYS A 234 -4.26 15.38 -7.13
CA LYS A 234 -5.15 15.60 -8.28
C LYS A 234 -5.63 17.04 -8.35
N GLU A 235 -6.08 17.62 -7.25
CA GLU A 235 -6.51 19.04 -7.18
C GLU A 235 -5.38 20.00 -7.58
N ARG A 236 -4.17 19.80 -7.04
CA ARG A 236 -3.00 20.62 -7.38
C ARG A 236 -2.61 20.52 -8.85
N ARG A 237 -2.62 19.30 -9.40
CA ARG A 237 -2.32 19.06 -10.83
C ARG A 237 -3.39 19.66 -11.74
N ALA A 238 -4.66 19.54 -11.38
CA ALA A 238 -5.77 20.18 -12.09
C ALA A 238 -5.65 21.73 -12.06
N ALA A 239 -5.18 22.28 -10.94
CA ALA A 239 -4.89 23.72 -10.79
C ALA A 239 -3.59 24.17 -11.50
N GLY A 240 -2.85 23.27 -12.16
CA GLY A 240 -1.62 23.58 -12.86
C GLY A 240 -0.41 23.88 -11.95
N ALA A 241 -0.52 23.62 -10.64
CA ALA A 241 0.49 23.94 -9.63
C ALA A 241 1.69 22.96 -9.60
N ASP A 242 1.74 22.01 -10.53
CA ASP A 242 2.76 20.95 -10.65
C ASP A 242 3.33 20.87 -12.09
N LYS A 243 3.17 21.92 -12.90
CA LYS A 243 3.89 22.00 -14.19
C LYS A 243 5.40 21.92 -13.92
N PRO A 244 6.16 21.04 -14.60
CA PRO A 244 7.61 21.10 -14.55
C PRO A 244 8.01 22.52 -14.93
N SER A 245 8.85 23.14 -14.09
CA SER A 245 9.51 24.40 -14.43
C SER A 245 10.22 24.19 -15.76
N ILE A 246 9.65 24.75 -16.83
CA ILE A 246 10.37 24.97 -18.07
C ILE A 246 11.58 25.80 -17.63
N PRO A 247 12.83 25.31 -17.74
CA PRO A 247 13.99 26.15 -17.45
C PRO A 247 13.84 27.40 -18.31
N PRO A 248 14.17 28.60 -17.79
CA PRO A 248 13.98 29.83 -18.54
C PRO A 248 14.52 29.62 -19.95
N GLN A 249 13.63 29.67 -20.94
CA GLN A 249 14.03 29.73 -22.33
C GLN A 249 14.99 30.91 -22.37
N GLU A 250 16.26 30.60 -22.59
CA GLU A 250 17.33 31.57 -22.71
C GLU A 250 16.83 32.62 -23.70
N GLU A 251 16.45 33.78 -23.16
CA GLU A 251 16.00 34.91 -23.95
C GLU A 251 17.14 35.20 -24.90
N LYS A 252 16.94 34.84 -26.17
CA LYS A 252 17.87 35.14 -27.27
C LYS A 252 18.05 36.65 -27.22
N THR A 253 19.13 37.04 -26.57
CA THR A 253 19.52 38.43 -26.38
C THR A 253 19.61 39.01 -27.78
N ARG A 254 18.69 39.93 -28.07
CA ARG A 254 18.80 40.81 -29.23
C ARG A 254 20.21 41.40 -29.18
N PRO A 255 21.01 41.30 -30.26
CA PRO A 255 22.33 41.90 -30.26
C PRO A 255 22.18 43.39 -29.98
N SER A 256 22.94 43.85 -28.99
CA SER A 256 22.97 45.25 -28.60
C SER A 256 23.41 46.11 -29.79
N GLU A 257 22.83 47.31 -29.90
CA GLU A 257 23.11 48.28 -30.96
C GLU A 257 24.60 48.68 -31.08
N ALA A 258 25.44 48.30 -30.12
CA ALA A 258 26.89 48.48 -30.16
C ALA A 258 27.60 47.66 -31.26
N GLN A 259 27.02 46.56 -31.74
CA GLN A 259 27.62 45.74 -32.81
C GLN A 259 27.26 46.21 -34.24
N ARG A 260 26.33 47.17 -34.40
CA ARG A 260 26.05 47.78 -35.72
C ARG A 260 27.04 48.88 -36.11
N ALA A 261 27.80 49.43 -35.16
CA ALA A 261 28.72 50.53 -35.42
C ALA A 261 30.14 50.11 -35.87
N ALA A 262 30.49 48.82 -35.80
CA ALA A 262 31.83 48.33 -36.13
C ALA A 262 31.96 47.70 -37.54
N GLY A 263 30.87 47.63 -38.32
CA GLY A 263 30.84 46.99 -39.64
C GLY A 263 31.05 47.91 -40.83
N ALA A 264 31.18 49.23 -40.63
CA ALA A 264 31.19 50.21 -41.71
C ALA A 264 32.53 50.93 -41.85
N GLN A 265 33.64 50.19 -41.99
CA GLN A 265 34.92 50.77 -42.40
C GLN A 265 35.87 49.67 -42.89
N ARG A 266 35.71 49.28 -44.17
CA ARG A 266 36.77 48.78 -45.07
C ARG A 266 36.18 48.54 -46.46
N SER A 267 36.11 49.60 -47.25
CA SER A 267 35.97 49.53 -48.70
C SER A 267 36.82 50.63 -49.32
N SER A 268 38.06 50.29 -49.68
CA SER A 268 38.79 50.97 -50.74
C SER A 268 39.82 49.99 -51.31
N ALA A 269 39.43 49.29 -52.36
CA ALA A 269 40.38 48.85 -53.39
C ALA A 269 40.85 50.10 -54.17
N PRO A 270 42.00 50.01 -54.87
CA PRO A 270 41.86 49.64 -56.27
C PRO A 270 42.95 48.68 -56.79
N ASP A 271 42.45 47.71 -57.57
CA ASP A 271 42.81 47.43 -58.96
C ASP A 271 44.30 47.38 -59.35
N THR A 272 44.81 46.16 -59.65
CA THR A 272 45.73 45.97 -60.78
C THR A 272 45.68 44.52 -61.29
N LEU A 273 45.45 44.42 -62.60
CA LEU A 273 45.65 43.29 -63.52
C LEU A 273 46.92 42.46 -63.22
N ILE A 274 46.90 41.14 -63.47
CA ILE A 274 47.66 40.48 -64.57
C ILE A 274 47.22 39.00 -64.71
N ARG A 275 47.03 38.67 -65.97
CA ARG A 275 46.76 37.41 -66.68
C ARG A 275 47.82 36.32 -66.42
N THR A 276 47.44 35.04 -66.55
CA THR A 276 48.06 33.97 -67.40
C THR A 276 48.14 32.59 -66.74
N GLY A 277 47.69 31.55 -67.47
CA GLY A 277 48.16 30.14 -67.40
C GLY A 277 47.31 29.20 -66.53
N GLN A 278 46.55 28.25 -67.09
CA GLN A 278 46.98 26.87 -67.42
C GLN A 278 47.54 26.11 -66.19
N GLN A 279 47.21 24.86 -65.84
CA GLN A 279 46.68 23.71 -66.57
C GLN A 279 46.38 22.57 -65.55
N GLN A 280 45.39 21.75 -65.86
CA GLN A 280 45.33 20.26 -65.79
C GLN A 280 45.69 19.40 -64.54
N TYR A 281 44.74 18.49 -64.26
CA TYR A 281 44.85 17.02 -64.08
C TYR A 281 46.05 16.44 -63.33
N LYS A 282 45.83 15.93 -62.10
CA LYS A 282 45.64 14.52 -61.71
C LYS A 282 45.63 14.40 -60.20
#